data_AF-A0A2E6NLJ2-F1
#
_entry.id   AF-A0A2E6NLJ2-F1
#
_cell.length_a   1.000
_cell.length_b   1.000
_cell.length_c   1.000
_cell.angle_alpha   90.00
_cell.angle_beta   90.00
_cell.angle_gamma   90.00
#
_symmetry.space_group_name_H-M   'P 1'
#
loop_
_entity.id
_entity.type
_entity.pdbx_description
1 polymer ?
#
loop_
_entity_poly.entity_id
_entity_poly.type
_entity_poly.pdbx_seq_one_letter_code
_entity_poly.pdbx_strand_id
1 'polypeptide(L)'
;MGIRAWLERKKLEKKARAKLRELFRDPDLLAGTSLRPSHSSRYVFLDCEARDGEPAVIRFGILRHPRPYAFSRQAHEVIEYYSYDLSGPRIKVDEGLNLTRLRGQDACD
;
A
#
# COMPACT_ATOMS: atom_id res chain seq x y z
N MET A 1 -14.90 4.40 -21.68
CA MET A 1 -14.82 2.98 -21.23
C MET A 1 -16.23 2.39 -21.23
N GLY A 2 -16.41 1.19 -21.78
CA GLY A 2 -17.71 0.50 -21.73
C GLY A 2 -17.99 -0.12 -20.36
N ILE A 3 -19.28 -0.31 -20.02
CA ILE A 3 -19.74 -0.86 -18.74
C ILE A 3 -19.09 -2.21 -18.40
N ARG A 4 -18.89 -3.08 -19.40
CA ARG A 4 -18.22 -4.39 -19.22
C ARG A 4 -16.77 -4.25 -18.73
N ALA A 5 -15.99 -3.35 -19.34
CA ALA A 5 -14.60 -3.12 -18.93
C ALA A 5 -14.53 -2.55 -17.50
N TRP A 6 -15.47 -1.69 -17.13
CA TRP A 6 -15.57 -1.17 -15.77
C TRP A 6 -15.91 -2.27 -14.75
N LEU A 7 -16.84 -3.17 -15.06
CA LEU A 7 -17.20 -4.31 -14.21
C LEU A 7 -16.02 -5.27 -14.02
N GLU A 8 -15.31 -5.62 -15.09
CA GLU A 8 -14.12 -6.49 -15.00
C GLU A 8 -13.03 -5.84 -14.16
N ARG A 9 -12.80 -4.52 -14.32
CA ARG A 9 -11.86 -3.77 -13.48
C ARG A 9 -12.26 -3.81 -12.01
N LYS A 10 -13.55 -3.65 -11.69
CA LYS A 10 -14.05 -3.73 -10.31
C LYS A 10 -13.93 -5.14 -9.72
N LYS A 11 -14.16 -6.17 -10.53
CA LYS A 11 -13.97 -7.57 -10.13
C LYS A 11 -12.50 -7.86 -9.80
N LEU A 12 -11.59 -7.38 -10.66
CA LEU A 12 -10.14 -7.48 -10.45
C LEU A 12 -9.71 -6.75 -9.16
N GLU A 13 -10.16 -5.52 -8.96
CA GLU A 13 -9.88 -4.73 -7.76
C GLU A 13 -10.35 -5.46 -6.48
N LYS A 14 -11.56 -6.04 -6.51
CA LYS A 14 -12.10 -6.82 -5.39
C LYS A 14 -11.23 -8.04 -5.08
N LYS A 15 -10.76 -8.76 -6.09
CA LYS A 15 -9.85 -9.91 -5.92
C LYS A 15 -8.50 -9.47 -5.35
N ALA A 16 -7.91 -8.40 -5.88
CA ALA A 16 -6.65 -7.86 -5.38
C ALA A 16 -6.73 -7.45 -3.90
N ARG A 17 -7.82 -6.76 -3.51
CA ARG A 17 -8.08 -6.43 -2.09
C ARG A 17 -8.24 -7.66 -1.21
N ALA A 18 -8.85 -8.74 -1.73
CA ALA A 18 -8.91 -10.00 -0.98
C ALA A 18 -7.51 -10.58 -0.75
N LYS A 19 -6.65 -10.59 -1.77
CA LYS A 19 -5.26 -11.04 -1.67
C LYS A 19 -4.42 -10.20 -0.71
N LEU A 20 -4.61 -8.88 -0.67
CA LEU A 20 -3.97 -8.03 0.35
C LEU A 20 -4.43 -8.38 1.77
N ARG A 21 -5.71 -8.70 1.97
CA ARG A 21 -6.20 -9.13 3.29
C ARG A 21 -5.59 -10.47 3.71
N GLU A 22 -5.41 -11.39 2.78
CA GLU A 22 -4.70 -12.66 3.03
C GLU A 22 -3.23 -12.41 3.39
N LEU A 23 -2.55 -11.57 2.62
CA LEU A 23 -1.15 -11.17 2.87
C LEU A 23 -0.92 -10.69 4.30
N PHE A 24 -1.78 -9.78 4.82
CA PHE A 24 -1.61 -9.28 6.20
C PHE A 24 -2.01 -10.27 7.30
N ARG A 25 -2.66 -11.39 6.96
CA ARG A 25 -2.99 -12.45 7.92
C ARG A 25 -1.88 -13.49 8.06
N ASP A 26 -0.96 -13.53 7.09
CA ASP A 26 0.13 -14.49 7.03
C ASP A 26 1.48 -13.78 7.34
N PRO A 27 2.02 -13.91 8.57
CA PRO A 27 3.27 -13.28 8.95
C PRO A 27 4.47 -13.73 8.10
N ASP A 28 4.44 -14.95 7.55
CA ASP A 28 5.55 -15.49 6.78
C ASP A 28 5.69 -14.76 5.43
N LEU A 29 4.57 -14.35 4.82
CA LEU A 29 4.56 -13.53 3.61
C LEU A 29 5.02 -12.07 3.86
N LEU A 30 4.96 -11.60 5.11
CA LEU A 30 5.46 -10.28 5.50
C LEU A 30 6.93 -10.30 5.89
N ALA A 31 7.53 -11.49 6.08
CA ALA A 31 8.89 -11.65 6.56
C ALA A 31 9.90 -10.95 5.63
N GLY A 32 10.88 -10.27 6.23
CA GLY A 32 11.87 -9.48 5.49
C GLY A 32 11.39 -8.09 5.05
N THR A 33 10.18 -7.67 5.44
CA THR A 33 9.70 -6.29 5.25
C THR A 33 9.46 -5.60 6.59
N SER A 34 9.18 -4.28 6.55
CA SER A 34 8.71 -3.55 7.73
C SER A 34 7.21 -3.73 8.02
N LEU A 35 6.51 -4.55 7.22
CA LEU A 35 5.08 -4.77 7.36
C LEU A 35 4.77 -5.67 8.56
N ARG A 36 3.58 -5.45 9.12
CA ARG A 36 3.05 -6.20 10.26
C ARG A 36 1.57 -6.44 10.02
N PRO A 37 0.96 -7.48 10.60
CA PRO A 37 -0.48 -7.73 10.50
C PRO A 37 -1.34 -6.52 10.89
N SER A 38 -0.87 -5.72 11.86
CA SER A 38 -1.52 -4.47 12.31
C SER A 38 -1.60 -3.37 11.24
N HIS A 39 -0.81 -3.45 10.16
CA HIS A 39 -0.90 -2.51 9.03
C HIS A 39 -2.10 -2.78 8.11
N SER A 40 -2.81 -3.89 8.31
CA SER A 40 -4.04 -4.22 7.54
C SER A 40 -5.14 -3.15 7.61
N SER A 41 -5.17 -2.31 8.65
CA SER A 41 -6.14 -1.21 8.77
C SER A 41 -5.66 0.10 8.16
N ARG A 42 -4.40 0.18 7.71
CA ARG A 42 -3.74 1.41 7.25
C ARG A 42 -3.27 1.35 5.80
N TYR A 43 -3.45 0.21 5.13
CA TYR A 43 -3.04 0.09 3.74
C TYR A 43 -3.99 0.88 2.83
N VAL A 44 -3.41 1.46 1.81
CA VAL A 44 -4.10 2.12 0.71
C VAL A 44 -3.85 1.29 -0.53
N PHE A 45 -4.91 0.72 -1.11
CA PHE A 45 -4.83 0.08 -2.42
C PHE A 45 -4.62 1.16 -3.48
N LEU A 46 -3.58 1.01 -4.31
CA LEU A 46 -3.25 1.99 -5.36
C LEU A 46 -3.67 1.46 -6.71
N ASP A 47 -3.16 0.29 -7.09
CA ASP A 47 -3.47 -0.35 -8.36
C ASP A 47 -3.18 -1.87 -8.32
N CYS A 48 -3.66 -2.58 -9.32
CA CYS A 48 -3.24 -3.94 -9.63
C CYS A 48 -3.07 -4.14 -11.14
N GLU A 49 -2.01 -4.86 -11.50
CA GLU A 49 -1.81 -5.40 -12.83
C GLU A 49 -2.50 -6.76 -12.93
N ALA A 50 -3.09 -7.04 -14.08
CA ALA A 50 -3.69 -8.33 -14.39
C ALA A 50 -2.81 -9.13 -15.35
N ARG A 51 -2.76 -10.45 -15.14
CA ARG A 51 -2.33 -11.42 -16.15
C ARG A 51 -3.45 -12.45 -16.27
N ASP A 52 -3.88 -12.73 -17.49
CA ASP A 52 -4.96 -13.69 -17.78
C ASP A 52 -6.27 -13.46 -16.99
N GLY A 53 -6.61 -12.19 -16.73
CA GLY A 53 -7.82 -11.81 -16.00
C GLY A 53 -7.74 -11.98 -14.48
N GLU A 54 -6.57 -12.36 -13.95
CA GLU A 54 -6.30 -12.47 -12.52
C GLU A 54 -5.29 -11.43 -12.05
N PRO A 55 -5.36 -10.97 -10.78
CA PRO A 55 -4.34 -10.11 -10.22
C PRO A 55 -2.97 -10.80 -10.27
N ALA A 56 -1.96 -10.09 -10.78
CA ALA A 56 -0.59 -10.58 -10.84
C ALA A 56 0.35 -9.76 -9.95
N VAL A 57 0.24 -8.44 -10.02
CA VAL A 57 1.02 -7.52 -9.18
C VAL A 57 0.06 -6.54 -8.51
N ILE A 58 0.17 -6.39 -7.20
CA ILE A 58 -0.64 -5.46 -6.42
C ILE A 58 0.24 -4.35 -5.87
N ARG A 59 -0.08 -3.10 -6.19
CA ARG A 59 0.57 -1.91 -5.65
C ARG A 59 -0.27 -1.35 -4.51
N PHE A 60 0.34 -1.16 -3.35
CA PHE A 60 -0.32 -0.59 -2.19
C PHE A 60 0.65 0.27 -1.40
N GLY A 61 0.12 1.21 -0.63
CA GLY A 61 0.89 2.01 0.31
C GLY A 61 0.49 1.71 1.75
N ILE A 62 1.38 1.96 2.71
CA ILE A 62 1.04 2.04 4.13
C ILE A 62 1.16 3.48 4.58
N LEU A 63 0.04 4.06 5.01
CA LEU A 63 0.04 5.37 5.65
C LEU A 63 0.54 5.25 7.09
N ARG A 64 1.54 6.07 7.41
CA ARG A 64 2.15 6.18 8.73
C ARG A 64 2.07 7.63 9.19
N HIS A 65 1.70 7.80 10.45
CA HIS A 65 1.89 9.05 11.18
C HIS A 65 2.96 8.78 12.24
N PRO A 66 4.26 8.88 11.91
CA PRO A 66 5.30 8.88 12.92
C PRO A 66 4.96 9.85 14.05
N ARG A 67 5.23 9.44 15.30
CA ARG A 67 5.07 10.34 16.44
C ARG A 67 5.88 11.62 16.19
N PRO A 68 5.37 12.80 16.58
CA PRO A 68 6.11 14.04 16.44
C PRO A 68 7.50 13.89 17.07
N TYR A 69 8.52 14.37 16.37
CA TYR A 69 9.89 14.36 16.90
C TYR A 69 9.94 15.20 18.19
N ALA A 70 10.83 14.88 19.13
CA ALA A 70 10.90 15.57 20.42
C ALA A 70 11.05 17.11 20.29
N PHE A 71 11.53 17.59 19.15
CA PHE A 71 11.81 19.00 18.86
C PHE A 71 10.82 19.66 17.87
N SER A 72 9.85 18.92 17.33
CA SER A 72 8.80 19.48 16.46
C SER A 72 7.46 18.82 16.77
N ARG A 73 6.43 19.64 17.06
CA ARG A 73 5.05 19.18 17.29
C ARG A 73 4.37 18.69 16.00
N GLN A 74 5.05 18.78 14.86
CA GLN A 74 4.49 18.39 13.58
C GLN A 74 4.47 16.86 13.45
N ALA A 75 3.26 16.32 13.30
CA ALA A 75 3.08 14.93 12.91
C ALA A 75 3.22 14.85 11.38
N HIS A 76 4.31 14.23 10.90
CA HIS A 76 4.46 13.98 9.46
C HIS A 76 3.56 12.84 9.04
N GLU A 77 2.89 12.98 7.90
CA GLU A 77 2.20 11.91 7.20
C GLU A 77 3.16 11.33 6.16
N VAL A 78 3.46 10.04 6.26
CA VAL A 78 4.38 9.34 5.37
C VAL A 78 3.63 8.16 4.75
N ILE A 79 3.77 7.97 3.45
CA ILE A 79 3.32 6.76 2.76
C ILE A 79 4.52 5.97 2.29
N GLU A 80 4.59 4.70 2.68
CA GLU A 80 5.55 3.75 2.12
C GLU A 80 4.85 2.91 1.06
N TYR A 81 5.42 2.85 -0.13
CA TYR A 81 4.89 2.13 -1.29
C TYR A 81 5.48 0.73 -1.38
N TYR A 82 4.62 -0.23 -1.71
CA TYR A 82 4.94 -1.63 -1.80
C TYR A 82 4.35 -2.23 -3.07
N SER A 83 5.09 -3.18 -3.65
CA SER A 83 4.63 -4.03 -4.73
C SER A 83 4.62 -5.49 -4.28
N TYR A 84 3.48 -6.15 -4.47
CA TYR A 84 3.29 -7.57 -4.16
C TYR A 84 3.07 -8.35 -5.45
N ASP A 85 4.11 -9.08 -5.87
CA ASP A 85 4.05 -10.02 -6.99
C ASP A 85 3.48 -11.35 -6.49
N LEU A 86 2.31 -11.74 -6.98
CA LEU A 86 1.61 -12.96 -6.58
C LEU A 86 2.23 -14.24 -7.15
N SER A 87 3.16 -14.13 -8.12
CA SER A 87 3.92 -15.26 -8.64
C SER A 87 5.16 -15.59 -7.80
N GLY A 88 5.55 -14.69 -6.89
CA GLY A 88 6.71 -14.83 -6.04
C GLY A 88 6.38 -14.71 -4.55
N PRO A 89 7.28 -15.17 -3.66
CA PRO A 89 7.05 -15.11 -2.22
C PRO A 89 7.35 -13.73 -1.60
N ARG A 90 7.77 -12.73 -2.38
CA ARG A 90 8.36 -11.50 -1.84
C ARG A 90 7.61 -10.25 -2.24
N ILE A 91 7.23 -9.49 -1.22
CA ILE A 91 6.85 -8.09 -1.31
C ILE A 91 8.14 -7.27 -1.50
N LYS A 92 8.09 -6.29 -2.39
CA LYS A 92 9.15 -5.29 -2.55
C LYS A 92 8.71 -3.96 -1.96
N VAL A 93 9.66 -3.27 -1.35
CA VAL A 93 9.50 -1.87 -0.94
C VAL A 93 9.96 -1.02 -2.11
N ASP A 94 9.07 -0.18 -2.65
CA ASP A 94 9.38 0.64 -3.81
C ASP A 94 10.01 1.97 -3.36
N GLU A 95 9.29 2.76 -2.57
CA GLU A 95 9.75 4.07 -2.08
C GLU A 95 8.97 4.53 -0.83
N GLY A 96 9.45 5.57 -0.15
CA GLY A 96 8.74 6.21 0.95
C GLY A 96 8.65 7.72 0.72
N LEU A 97 7.45 8.28 0.83
CA LEU A 97 7.17 9.69 0.56
C LEU A 97 6.58 10.40 1.78
N ASN A 98 7.18 11.53 2.16
CA ASN A 98 6.63 12.43 3.18
C ASN A 98 5.55 13.34 2.54
N LEU A 99 4.29 13.02 2.81
CA LEU A 99 3.13 13.73 2.30
C LEU A 99 2.97 15.12 2.93
N THR A 100 3.40 15.32 4.18
CA THR A 100 3.38 16.64 4.85
C THR A 100 4.31 17.63 4.14
N ARG A 101 5.51 17.17 3.76
CA ARG A 101 6.45 17.94 2.95
C ARG A 101 5.89 18.27 1.58
N LEU A 102 5.31 17.28 0.91
CA LEU A 102 4.74 17.46 -0.43
C LEU A 102 3.56 18.44 -0.44
N ARG A 103 2.80 18.54 0.66
CA ARG A 103 1.71 19.51 0.84
C ARG A 103 2.19 20.92 1.22
N GLY A 104 3.50 21.15 1.31
CA GLY A 104 4.06 22.47 1.68
C GLY A 104 3.79 22.89 3.12
N GLN A 105 3.37 21.96 3.98
CA GLN A 105 3.05 22.25 5.39
C GLN A 105 4.28 22.24 6.30
N ASP A 106 5.47 21.89 5.78
CA ASP A 106 6.75 22.01 6.50
C ASP A 106 7.18 23.49 6.69
N ALA A 107 6.43 24.46 6.15
CA ALA A 107 6.62 25.88 6.42
C ALA A 107 5.69 26.34 7.56
N CYS A 108 6.16 26.19 8.80
CA CYS A 108 5.73 27.01 9.93
C CYS A 108 7.00 27.47 10.64
N ASP A 109 7.53 28.61 10.19
CA ASP A 109 8.37 29.49 11.03
C ASP A 109 7.47 30.30 11.97
#